data_AF-K4QUB7-F1
#
_entry.id   AF-K4QUB7-F1
#
_cell.length_a   1.000
_cell.length_b   1.000
_cell.length_c   1.000
_cell.angle_alpha   90.00
_cell.angle_beta   90.00
_cell.angle_gamma   90.00
#
_symmetry.space_group_name_H-M   'P 1'
#
loop_
_entity.id
_entity.type
_entity.pdbx_description
1 polymer ?
#
loop_
_entity_poly.entity_id
_entity_poly.type
_entity_poly.pdbx_seq_one_letter_code
_entity_poly.pdbx_strand_id
1 'polypeptide(L)'
;MAAPRKYSLELRERAVRGVHPEALRGWIRQAEADAGERDDRLTTDERAELVALRKENVQLKRANDVLRTASAFFAAQLDPTRPR
;
A
#
# COMPACT_ATOMS: atom_id res chain seq x y z
N MET A 1 13.69 -28.50 -23.53
CA MET A 1 13.30 -27.66 -24.69
C MET A 1 13.42 -26.21 -24.24
N ALA A 2 14.47 -25.49 -24.66
CA ALA A 2 14.75 -24.13 -24.19
C ALA A 2 13.98 -23.12 -25.06
N ALA A 3 13.15 -22.27 -24.43
CA ALA A 3 12.35 -21.26 -25.13
C ALA A 3 13.26 -20.25 -25.88
N PRO A 4 12.85 -19.76 -27.07
CA PRO A 4 13.68 -18.86 -27.86
C PRO A 4 13.83 -17.51 -27.16
N ARG A 5 15.07 -17.14 -26.79
CA ARG A 5 15.42 -15.85 -26.16
C ARG A 5 15.21 -14.62 -27.06
N LYS A 6 14.77 -14.79 -28.32
CA LYS A 6 14.65 -13.72 -29.31
C LYS A 6 13.49 -12.75 -29.04
N TYR A 7 12.46 -13.18 -28.31
CA TYR A 7 11.26 -12.37 -28.10
C TYR A 7 11.40 -11.29 -27.00
N SER A 8 12.47 -11.28 -26.19
CA SER A 8 12.57 -10.30 -25.11
C SER A 8 12.88 -8.88 -25.60
N LEU A 9 13.67 -8.73 -26.66
CA LEU A 9 14.04 -7.42 -27.19
C LEU A 9 12.94 -6.83 -28.08
N GLU A 10 12.38 -7.64 -28.99
CA GLU A 10 11.32 -7.20 -29.89
C GLU A 10 10.02 -6.84 -29.15
N LEU A 11 9.66 -7.60 -28.10
CA LEU A 11 8.51 -7.27 -27.26
C LEU A 11 8.75 -6.00 -26.45
N ARG A 12 10.00 -5.73 -26.00
CA ARG A 12 10.37 -4.48 -25.35
C ARG A 12 10.32 -3.29 -26.31
N GLU A 13 10.86 -3.43 -27.52
CA GLU A 13 10.78 -2.38 -28.55
C GLU A 13 9.34 -2.06 -28.94
N ARG A 14 8.50 -3.08 -29.14
CA ARG A 14 7.06 -2.88 -29.40
C ARG A 14 6.35 -2.23 -28.22
N ALA A 15 6.66 -2.67 -26.99
CA ALA A 15 6.07 -2.08 -25.79
C ALA A 15 6.43 -0.60 -25.69
N VAL A 16 7.70 -0.22 -25.89
CA VAL A 16 8.16 1.18 -25.85
C VAL A 16 7.50 2.01 -26.96
N ARG A 17 7.35 1.48 -28.18
CA ARG A 17 6.63 2.17 -29.27
C ARG A 17 5.13 2.34 -29.01
N GLY A 18 4.53 1.53 -28.14
CA GLY A 18 3.10 1.57 -27.81
C GLY A 18 2.75 2.37 -26.56
N VAL A 19 3.72 2.93 -25.84
CA VAL A 19 3.44 3.69 -24.62
C VAL A 19 2.80 5.03 -24.96
N HIS A 20 1.61 5.28 -24.41
CA HIS A 20 0.96 6.57 -24.53
C HIS A 20 1.85 7.67 -23.91
N PRO A 21 2.07 8.82 -24.57
CA PRO A 21 2.99 9.86 -24.09
C PRO A 21 2.71 10.33 -22.65
N GLU A 22 1.44 10.30 -22.23
CA GLU A 22 1.03 10.64 -20.87
C GLU A 22 1.52 9.64 -19.81
N ALA A 23 1.53 8.35 -20.14
CA ALA A 23 2.06 7.32 -19.24
C ALA A 23 3.57 7.50 -19.05
N LEU A 24 4.29 7.81 -20.14
CA LEU A 24 5.73 8.09 -20.09
C LEU A 24 6.03 9.32 -19.22
N ARG A 25 5.28 10.42 -19.38
CA ARG A 25 5.40 11.60 -18.51
C ARG A 25 5.16 11.27 -17.05
N GLY A 26 4.16 10.44 -16.78
CA GLY A 26 3.85 9.96 -15.43
C GLY A 26 5.02 9.20 -14.80
N TRP A 27 5.68 8.32 -15.57
CA TRP A 27 6.85 7.56 -15.10
C TRP A 27 8.08 8.43 -14.91
N ILE A 28 8.34 9.38 -15.81
CA ILE A 28 9.45 10.34 -15.66
C ILE A 28 9.27 11.12 -14.35
N ARG A 29 8.08 11.68 -14.10
CA ARG A 29 7.82 12.42 -12.85
C ARG A 29 7.95 11.55 -11.60
N GLN A 30 7.60 10.26 -11.67
CA GLN A 30 7.80 9.35 -10.54
C GLN A 30 9.30 9.06 -10.35
N ALA A 31 10.06 8.87 -11.42
CA ALA A 31 11.51 8.67 -11.33
C ALA A 31 12.24 9.92 -10.80
N GLU A 32 11.82 11.12 -11.20
CA GLU A 32 12.31 12.40 -10.66
C GLU A 32 12.02 12.50 -9.15
N ALA A 33 10.82 12.11 -8.72
CA ALA A 33 10.48 12.06 -7.28
C ALA A 33 11.32 11.03 -6.54
N ASP A 34 11.46 9.81 -7.07
CA ASP A 34 12.26 8.74 -6.49
C ASP A 34 13.76 9.10 -6.40
N ALA A 35 14.25 9.97 -7.28
CA ALA A 35 15.60 10.53 -7.25
C ALA A 35 15.77 11.74 -6.29
N GLY A 36 14.68 12.22 -5.69
CA GLY A 36 14.69 13.41 -4.84
C GLY A 36 14.82 14.73 -5.61
N GLU A 37 14.57 14.71 -6.92
CA GLU A 37 14.57 15.90 -7.77
C GLU A 37 13.22 16.64 -7.74
N ARG A 38 12.21 16.02 -7.12
CA ARG A 38 10.85 16.55 -6.97
C ARG A 38 10.22 16.20 -5.63
N ASP A 39 9.54 17.19 -5.05
CA ASP A 39 8.83 17.06 -3.77
C ASP A 39 7.29 17.13 -3.92
N ASP A 40 6.78 17.32 -5.14
CA ASP A 40 5.33 17.42 -5.40
C ASP A 40 4.61 16.06 -5.36
N ARG A 41 5.37 14.97 -5.16
CA ARG A 41 4.88 13.60 -5.20
C ARG A 41 5.69 12.73 -4.25
N LEU A 42 5.01 11.79 -3.59
CA LEU A 42 5.69 10.74 -2.82
C LEU A 42 6.52 9.85 -3.73
N THR A 43 7.69 9.47 -3.23
CA THR A 43 8.49 8.39 -3.79
C THR A 43 7.70 7.07 -3.79
N THR A 44 8.15 6.14 -4.60
CA THR A 44 7.59 4.79 -4.67
C THR A 44 7.67 4.09 -3.31
N ASP A 45 8.76 4.30 -2.57
CA ASP A 45 8.99 3.69 -1.26
C ASP A 45 8.09 4.30 -0.18
N GLU A 46 8.00 5.63 -0.10
CA GLU A 46 7.08 6.31 0.84
C GLU A 46 5.62 5.90 0.58
N ARG A 47 5.23 5.76 -0.69
CA ARG A 47 3.89 5.29 -1.04
C ARG A 47 3.66 3.85 -0.57
N ALA A 48 4.65 2.98 -0.72
CA ALA A 48 4.56 1.59 -0.27
C ALA A 48 4.44 1.51 1.26
N GLU A 49 5.26 2.27 1.98
CA GLU A 49 5.22 2.36 3.44
C GLU A 49 3.86 2.89 3.93
N LEU A 50 3.35 3.97 3.32
CA LEU A 50 2.06 4.54 3.67
C LEU A 50 0.91 3.55 3.47
N VAL A 51 0.96 2.68 2.46
CA VAL A 51 -0.02 1.59 2.27
C VAL A 51 0.13 0.54 3.37
N ALA A 52 1.35 0.15 3.72
CA ALA A 52 1.61 -0.81 4.80
C ALA A 52 1.10 -0.28 6.15
N LEU A 53 1.42 0.97 6.49
CA LEU A 53 0.99 1.63 7.72
C LEU A 53 -0.54 1.77 7.78
N ARG A 54 -1.20 2.10 6.66
CA ARG A 54 -2.68 2.14 6.61
C ARG A 54 -3.28 0.77 6.87
N LYS A 55 -2.70 -0.28 6.30
CA LYS A 55 -3.16 -1.66 6.54
C LYS A 55 -2.99 -2.04 8.02
N GLU A 56 -1.84 -1.75 8.60
CA GLU A 56 -1.56 -2.00 10.02
C GLU A 56 -2.52 -1.24 10.93
N ASN A 57 -2.74 0.06 10.66
CA ASN A 57 -3.66 0.88 11.45
C ASN A 57 -5.08 0.32 11.47
N VAL A 58 -5.55 -0.23 10.35
CA VAL A 58 -6.86 -0.90 10.28
C VAL A 58 -6.87 -2.15 11.16
N GLN A 59 -5.80 -2.96 11.15
CA GLN A 59 -5.73 -4.15 12.01
C GLN A 59 -5.68 -3.77 13.50
N LEU A 60 -4.89 -2.76 13.86
CA LEU A 60 -4.79 -2.27 15.24
C LEU A 60 -6.13 -1.73 15.74
N LYS A 61 -6.88 -0.99 14.91
CA LYS A 61 -8.23 -0.53 15.25
C LYS A 61 -9.17 -1.69 15.52
N ARG A 62 -9.17 -2.72 14.66
CA ARG A 62 -9.98 -3.93 14.86
C ARG A 62 -9.61 -4.65 16.16
N ALA A 63 -8.31 -4.82 16.44
CA ALA A 63 -7.85 -5.43 17.68
C ALA A 63 -8.29 -4.63 18.91
N ASN A 64 -8.15 -3.30 18.88
CA ASN A 64 -8.61 -2.43 19.94
C ASN A 64 -10.13 -2.51 20.14
N ASP A 65 -10.92 -2.62 19.08
CA ASP A 65 -12.37 -2.79 19.20
C ASP A 65 -12.75 -4.09 19.92
N VAL A 66 -12.05 -5.19 19.61
CA VAL A 66 -12.22 -6.48 20.31
C VAL A 66 -11.85 -6.35 21.79
N LEU A 67 -10.68 -5.76 22.09
CA LEU A 67 -10.20 -5.58 23.46
C LEU A 67 -11.13 -4.69 24.28
N ARG A 68 -11.64 -3.60 23.68
CA ARG A 68 -12.62 -2.71 24.31
C ARG A 68 -13.92 -3.45 24.61
N THR A 69 -14.40 -4.25 23.66
CA THR A 69 -15.63 -5.04 23.84
C THR A 69 -15.46 -6.08 24.95
N ALA A 70 -14.33 -6.80 24.95
CA ALA A 70 -14.00 -7.78 25.99
C ALA A 70 -13.90 -7.11 27.37
N SER A 71 -13.18 -5.98 27.46
CA SER A 71 -13.06 -5.21 28.70
C SER A 71 -14.41 -4.76 29.24
N ALA A 72 -15.30 -4.26 28.38
CA ALA A 72 -16.65 -3.86 28.78
C ALA A 72 -17.48 -5.06 29.28
N PHE A 73 -17.37 -6.21 28.62
CA PHE A 73 -18.05 -7.44 29.03
C PHE A 73 -17.58 -7.94 30.40
N PHE A 74 -16.28 -7.94 30.66
CA PHE A 74 -15.74 -8.35 31.96
C PHE A 74 -16.07 -7.34 33.07
N ALA A 75 -15.99 -6.04 32.79
CA ALA A 75 -16.38 -5.01 33.75
C ALA A 75 -17.86 -5.17 34.18
N ALA A 76 -18.75 -5.49 33.24
CA ALA A 76 -20.16 -5.73 33.53
C ALA A 76 -20.42 -7.00 34.38
N GLN A 77 -19.54 -8.01 34.33
CA GLN A 77 -19.65 -9.21 35.17
C GLN A 77 -19.05 -9.03 36.56
N LEU A 78 -18.04 -8.18 36.70
CA LEU A 78 -17.33 -7.95 37.96
C LEU A 78 -17.98 -6.88 38.83
N ASP A 79 -18.99 -6.15 38.33
CA ASP A 79 -19.74 -5.17 39.11
C ASP A 79 -20.77 -5.87 40.04
N PRO A 80 -20.54 -5.90 41.37
CA PRO A 80 -21.47 -6.53 42.31
C PRO A 80 -22.73 -5.69 42.56
N THR A 81 -22.80 -4.47 42.01
CA THR A 81 -23.78 -3.45 42.40
C THR A 81 -24.74 -3.01 41.29
N ARG A 82 -24.71 -3.64 40.11
CA ARG A 82 -25.67 -3.34 39.04
C ARG A 82 -27.10 -3.80 39.44
N PRO A 83 -28.07 -2.90 39.67
CA PRO A 83 -29.45 -3.29 39.95
C PRO A 83 -30.07 -3.95 38.70
N ARG A 84 -30.87 -5.00 38.91
CA ARG A 84 -31.59 -5.74 37.85
C ARG A 84 -32.67 -4.91 37.17
#